data_AF-A0A9W4MXI8-F1
#
_entry.id   AF-A0A9W4MXI8-F1
#
_cell.length_a   1.000
_cell.length_b   1.000
_cell.length_c   1.000
_cell.angle_alpha   90.00
_cell.angle_beta   90.00
_cell.angle_gamma   90.00
#
_symmetry.space_group_name_H-M   'P 1'
#
loop_
_entity.id
_entity.type
_entity.pdbx_description
1 polymer ?
#
loop_
_entity_poly.entity_id
_entity_poly.type
_entity_poly.pdbx_seq_one_letter_code
_entity_poly.pdbx_strand_id
1 'polypeptide(L)' 'MQAADHYLVTGPEAPMKLFSPSWVNDLSDERLEEIVGEGRPLKRRRRQLQKEIEDLEAGKIVLMK' A
#
# COMPACT_ATOMS: atom_id res chain seq x y z
N MET A 1 22.78 12.01 27.27
CA MET A 1 21.90 11.37 26.25
C MET A 1 20.43 11.77 26.33
N GLN A 2 19.93 12.31 27.45
CA GLN A 2 18.52 12.71 27.62
C GLN A 2 17.99 13.73 26.59
N ALA A 3 18.81 14.70 26.13
CA ALA A 3 18.35 15.68 25.16
C ALA A 3 18.03 15.07 23.80
N ALA A 4 18.88 14.16 23.30
CA ALA A 4 18.62 13.47 22.04
C ALA A 4 17.38 12.58 22.13
N ASP A 5 17.22 11.86 23.24
CA ASP A 5 16.02 11.05 23.49
C ASP A 5 14.74 11.92 23.52
N HIS A 6 14.79 13.04 24.24
CA HIS A 6 13.65 13.96 24.36
C HIS A 6 13.29 14.59 23.00
N TYR A 7 14.25 15.14 22.26
CA TYR A 7 13.93 15.84 21.02
C TYR A 7 13.66 14.92 19.83
N LEU A 8 14.13 13.66 19.85
CA LEU A 8 13.98 12.75 18.72
C LEU A 8 12.95 11.64 18.93
N VAL A 9 12.68 11.24 20.18
CA VAL A 9 11.91 10.03 20.48
C VAL A 9 10.69 10.30 21.38
N THR A 10 10.90 10.87 22.57
CA THR A 10 9.89 10.86 23.64
C THR A 10 9.18 12.20 23.85
N GLY A 11 9.77 13.30 23.37
CA GLY A 11 9.30 14.65 23.64
C GLY A 11 8.09 15.07 22.80
N PRO A 12 7.47 16.20 23.18
CA PRO A 12 6.20 16.61 22.62
C PRO A 12 6.24 16.97 21.13
N GLU A 13 7.40 17.42 20.66
CA GLU A 13 7.69 17.79 19.27
C GLU A 13 8.57 16.75 18.56
N ALA A 14 8.76 15.58 19.17
CA ALA A 14 9.62 14.54 18.60
C ALA A 14 9.02 14.01 17.28
N PRO A 15 9.84 13.77 16.24
CA PRO A 15 9.37 13.21 14.97
C PRO A 15 8.57 11.90 15.11
N MET A 16 8.90 11.09 16.13
CA MET A 16 8.20 9.85 16.45
C MET A 16 6.73 10.02 16.85
N LYS A 17 6.27 11.24 17.15
CA LYS A 17 4.85 11.52 17.34
C LYS A 17 4.04 11.54 16.03
N LEU A 18 4.68 11.91 14.92
CA LEU A 18 4.02 11.96 13.61
C LEU A 18 3.89 10.56 13.01
N PHE A 19 4.85 9.68 13.29
CA PHE A 19 4.88 8.29 12.82
C PHE A 19 5.13 7.35 14.01
N SER A 20 4.13 7.22 14.87
CA SER A 20 4.19 6.35 16.04
C SER A 20 3.61 4.97 15.75
N PRO A 21 3.99 3.93 16.53
CA PRO A 21 3.33 2.64 16.44
C PRO A 21 1.82 2.71 16.67
N SER A 22 1.33 3.57 17.58
CA SER A 22 -0.11 3.74 17.78
C SER A 22 -0.78 4.32 16.54
N TRP A 23 -0.20 5.36 15.93
CA TRP A 23 -0.70 5.94 14.68
C TRP A 23 -0.77 4.90 13.56
N VAL A 24 0.24 4.04 13.42
CA VAL A 24 0.24 2.95 12.43
C VAL A 24 -0.89 1.94 12.72
N ASN A 25 -1.10 1.56 13.97
CA ASN A 25 -2.17 0.63 14.36
C ASN A 25 -3.58 1.22 14.20
N ASP A 26 -3.71 2.56 14.27
CA ASP A 26 -4.98 3.27 14.13
C ASP A 26 -5.36 3.55 12.65
N LEU A 27 -4.54 3.14 11.68
CA LEU A 27 -4.84 3.32 10.25
C LEU A 27 -6.00 2.42 9.82
N SER A 28 -7.11 3.04 9.43
CA SER A 28 -8.24 2.38 8.75
C SER A 28 -7.82 1.76 7.42
N ASP A 29 -8.52 0.73 6.97
CA ASP A 29 -8.35 0.10 5.66
C ASP A 29 -8.40 1.13 4.51
N GLU A 30 -9.28 2.14 4.59
CA GLU A 30 -9.37 3.19 3.56
C GLU A 30 -8.09 4.04 3.50
N ARG A 31 -7.52 4.43 4.64
CA ARG A 31 -6.24 5.16 4.68
C ARG A 31 -5.07 4.31 4.25
N LEU A 32 -5.06 3.03 4.61
CA LEU A 32 -4.06 2.10 4.10
C LEU A 32 -4.15 2.01 2.58
N GLU A 33 -5.34 1.85 2.02
CA GLU A 33 -5.54 1.82 0.57
C GLU A 33 -5.12 3.13 -0.11
N GLU A 34 -5.27 4.28 0.54
CA GLU A 34 -4.75 5.55 0.01
C GLU A 34 -3.22 5.65 0.05
N ILE A 35 -2.57 5.11 1.08
CA ILE A 35 -1.11 5.22 1.29
C ILE A 35 -0.35 4.15 0.49
N VAL A 36 -0.79 2.89 0.57
CA VAL A 36 -0.09 1.74 -0.01
C VAL A 36 -0.79 1.19 -1.26
N GLY A 37 -2.05 1.54 -1.46
CA GLY A 37 -2.86 0.99 -2.53
C GLY A 37 -2.57 1.58 -3.89
N GLU A 38 -3.08 0.91 -4.91
CA GLU A 38 -2.98 1.38 -6.29
C GLU A 38 -3.98 2.50 -6.57
N GLY A 39 -3.53 3.56 -7.26
CA GLY A 39 -4.43 4.58 -7.78
C GLY A 39 -5.50 3.97 -8.70
N ARG A 40 -6.71 4.57 -8.72
CA ARG A 40 -7.85 4.07 -9.54
C ARG A 40 -7.49 3.73 -10.99
N PRO A 41 -6.69 4.54 -11.74
CA PRO A 41 -6.30 4.21 -13.10
C PRO A 41 -5.44 2.94 -13.20
N LEU A 42 -4.53 2.72 -12.24
CA LEU A 42 -3.67 1.54 -12.16
C LEU A 42 -4.49 0.29 -11.85
N LYS A 43 -5.39 0.36 -10.86
CA LYS A 43 -6.31 -0.75 -10.55
C LYS A 43 -7.11 -1.19 -11.77
N ARG A 44 -7.63 -0.23 -12.54
CA ARG A 44 -8.37 -0.51 -13.78
C ARG A 44 -7.47 -1.18 -14.82
N ARG A 45 -6.25 -0.67 -15.01
CA ARG A 45 -5.29 -1.25 -15.96
C ARG A 45 -4.88 -2.66 -15.55
N ARG A 46 -4.63 -2.91 -14.26
CA ARG A 46 -4.32 -4.24 -13.73
C ARG A 46 -5.43 -5.24 -14.03
N ARG A 47 -6.70 -4.88 -13.76
CA ARG A 47 -7.86 -5.73 -14.08
C ARG A 47 -7.98 -6.02 -15.57
N GLN A 48 -7.73 -5.02 -16.42
CA GLN A 48 -7.76 -5.21 -17.87
C GLN A 48 -6.68 -6.21 -18.32
N LEU A 49 -5.46 -6.06 -17.82
CA LEU A 49 -4.34 -6.96 -18.14
C LEU A 49 -4.59 -8.39 -17.64
N GLN A 50 -5.15 -8.56 -16.44
CA GLN A 50 -5.52 -9.88 -15.93
C GLN A 50 -6.51 -10.58 -16.86
N LYS A 51 -7.55 -9.86 -17.31
CA LYS A 51 -8.49 -10.39 -18.29
C LYS A 51 -7.81 -10.75 -19.61
N GLU A 52 -6.93 -9.89 -20.11
CA GLU A 52 -6.22 -10.12 -21.36
C GLU A 52 -5.33 -11.37 -21.29
N ILE A 53 -4.68 -11.61 -20.14
CA ILE A 53 -3.94 -12.84 -19.87
C ILE A 53 -4.86 -14.06 -19.88
N GLU A 54 -5.98 -14.02 -19.14
CA GLU A 54 -6.96 -15.12 -19.10
C GLU A 54 -7.50 -15.46 -20.50
N ASP A 55 -7.86 -14.45 -21.29
CA ASP A 55 -8.37 -14.61 -22.66
C ASP A 55 -7.29 -15.23 -23.57
N LEU A 56 -6.03 -14.82 -23.45
CA LEU A 56 -4.91 -15.38 -24.21
C LEU A 56 -4.59 -16.82 -23.81
N GLU A 57 -4.65 -17.15 -22.52
CA GLU A 57 -4.46 -18.52 -22.02
C GLU A 57 -5.56 -19.45 -22.52
N ALA A 58 -6.82 -19.00 -22.49
CA ALA A 58 -7.94 -19.73 -23.07
C ALA A 58 -7.75 -19.97 -24.58
N GLY A 59 -7.33 -18.94 -25.32
CA GLY A 59 -7.03 -19.04 -26.75
C GLY A 59 -5.92 -20.05 -27.05
N LYS A 60 -4.84 -20.06 -26.25
CA LYS A 60 -3.75 -21.03 -26.37
C LYS A 60 -4.23 -22.47 -26.19
N ILE A 61 -5.12 -22.73 -25.21
CA ILE A 61 -5.69 -24.06 -24.99
C ILE A 61 -6.49 -24.53 -26.20
N VAL A 62 -7.24 -23.64 -26.84
CA VAL A 62 -8.01 -23.97 -28.05
C VAL A 62 -7.09 -24.30 -29.23
N LEU A 63 -6.00 -23.56 -29.42
CA LEU A 63 -5.04 -23.78 -30.51
C LEU A 63 -4.18 -25.04 -30.33
N MET A 64 -4.03 -25.54 -29.11
CA MET A 64 -3.23 -26.74 -28.78
C MET A 64 -4.06 -28.03 -28.76
N LYS A 65 -5.35 -27.96 -29.09
CA LYS A 65 -6.22 -29.13 -29.35
C LYS A 65 -6.23 -29.46 -30.83
#